data_AF-A0A423U8Q6-F1
#
_entry.id   AF-A0A423U8Q6-F1
#
_cell.length_a   1.000
_cell.length_b   1.000
_cell.length_c   1.000
_cell.angle_alpha   90.00
_cell.angle_beta   90.00
_cell.angle_gamma   90.00
#
_symmetry.space_group_name_H-M   'P 1'
#
loop_
_entity.id
_entity.type
_entity.pdbx_description
1 polymer ?
#
loop_
_entity_poly.entity_id
_entity_poly.type
_entity_poly.pdbx_seq_one_letter_code
_entity_poly.pdbx_strand_id
1 'polypeptide(L)'
;MFPTPLTDSRPFQRGGFFLEAGALDGYYQSNTFFLERDLGWTGLLVEPNPVFFESLLTRHRRAWATDLCLGTKPYPVKTEFWVHTGADPWQSLIAASRSGLLKEHLENYQNGGLDSGSVVEVNCVPAISILSALNVTQIDLFSLDIENAEVPVLQWFPFDRVHVEVLVVEHWTSGDPEDSQAFVRLVESKGFSFYRRDNHDYFFLHQHPRWVLARPGDEGAVDNLAPYEPLIGHK
;
A
#
# COMPACT_ATOMS: atom_id res chain seq x y z
N MET A 1 1.30 -0.06 -17.82
CA MET A 1 2.61 0.28 -18.44
C MET A 1 2.85 1.77 -18.20
N PHE A 2 3.83 2.15 -17.39
CA PHE A 2 4.17 3.56 -17.14
C PHE A 2 4.78 4.18 -18.41
N PRO A 3 4.52 5.45 -18.73
CA PRO A 3 5.06 6.09 -19.92
C PRO A 3 6.60 6.14 -19.89
N THR A 4 7.23 5.69 -20.97
CA THR A 4 8.69 5.80 -21.19
C THR A 4 9.09 7.23 -21.58
N PRO A 5 10.13 7.80 -20.96
CA PRO A 5 10.61 9.14 -21.31
C PRO A 5 11.60 9.10 -22.46
N LEU A 6 11.41 10.02 -23.40
CA LEU A 6 12.40 10.41 -24.38
C LEU A 6 13.41 11.30 -23.66
N THR A 7 14.70 10.99 -23.85
CA THR A 7 15.90 11.71 -23.39
C THR A 7 16.51 11.28 -22.04
N ASP A 8 17.82 11.08 -22.12
CA ASP A 8 18.72 10.50 -21.13
C ASP A 8 19.05 11.53 -20.02
N SER A 9 18.17 11.63 -19.01
CA SER A 9 18.50 12.13 -17.67
C SER A 9 17.50 11.60 -16.63
N ARG A 10 17.78 10.39 -16.12
CA ARG A 10 17.16 9.69 -14.96
C ARG A 10 15.70 10.08 -14.59
N PRO A 11 14.69 9.42 -15.17
CA PRO A 11 13.30 9.77 -14.94
C PRO A 11 12.61 9.05 -13.77
N PHE A 12 13.35 8.28 -12.97
CA PHE A 12 12.78 7.58 -11.81
C PHE A 12 13.49 8.07 -10.55
N GLN A 13 12.72 8.58 -9.59
CA GLN A 13 13.19 8.89 -8.24
C GLN A 13 13.92 7.66 -7.69
N ARG A 14 15.14 7.86 -7.19
CA ARG A 14 15.95 6.83 -6.54
C ARG A 14 15.96 7.05 -5.04
N GLY A 15 16.10 5.97 -4.27
CA GLY A 15 16.22 6.04 -2.82
C GLY A 15 14.95 6.50 -2.08
N GLY A 16 13.77 6.15 -2.58
CA GLY A 16 12.51 6.39 -1.87
C GLY A 16 12.22 5.35 -0.79
N PHE A 17 11.19 5.63 0.01
CA PHE A 17 10.66 4.72 1.02
C PHE A 17 9.27 4.20 0.62
N PHE A 18 9.07 2.88 0.57
CA PHE A 18 7.76 2.28 0.35
C PHE A 18 7.16 1.66 1.62
N LEU A 19 5.84 1.61 1.68
CA LEU A 19 5.07 0.73 2.55
C LEU A 19 4.26 -0.21 1.66
N GLU A 20 4.44 -1.52 1.80
CA GLU A 20 3.67 -2.54 1.09
C GLU A 20 2.97 -3.41 2.13
N ALA A 21 1.64 -3.31 2.19
CA ALA A 21 0.80 -4.21 2.98
C ALA A 21 0.09 -5.18 2.05
N GLY A 22 0.23 -6.48 2.33
CA GLY A 22 -0.02 -7.55 1.37
C GLY A 22 1.25 -8.08 0.71
N ALA A 23 2.36 -8.14 1.45
CA ALA A 23 3.66 -8.39 0.84
C ALA A 23 3.87 -9.84 0.36
N LEU A 24 2.98 -10.78 0.70
CA LEU A 24 3.04 -12.19 0.33
C LEU A 24 4.43 -12.79 0.61
N ASP A 25 5.03 -13.47 -0.37
CA ASP A 25 6.35 -14.07 -0.26
C ASP A 25 7.49 -13.05 -0.51
N GLY A 26 7.17 -11.75 -0.60
CA GLY A 26 8.12 -10.67 -0.87
C GLY A 26 8.66 -10.63 -2.31
N TYR A 27 8.12 -11.39 -3.25
CA TYR A 27 8.57 -11.39 -4.65
C TYR A 27 7.43 -11.54 -5.65
N TYR A 28 6.62 -12.59 -5.51
CA TYR A 28 5.47 -12.86 -6.33
C TYR A 28 4.44 -11.74 -6.15
N GLN A 29 4.03 -11.12 -7.26
CA GLN A 29 3.09 -9.99 -7.28
C GLN A 29 3.52 -8.76 -6.45
N SER A 30 4.77 -8.66 -6.01
CA SER A 30 5.22 -7.49 -5.24
C SER A 30 5.23 -6.22 -6.10
N ASN A 31 4.55 -5.19 -5.62
CA ASN A 31 4.50 -3.87 -6.24
C ASN A 31 5.78 -3.06 -5.98
N THR A 32 6.61 -3.48 -5.01
CA THR A 32 7.81 -2.72 -4.61
C THR A 32 9.13 -3.39 -4.93
N PHE A 33 9.15 -4.66 -5.35
CA PHE A 33 10.39 -5.39 -5.63
C PHE A 33 11.27 -4.68 -6.67
N PHE A 34 10.66 -4.19 -7.74
CA PHE A 34 11.36 -3.43 -8.77
C PHE A 34 11.98 -2.13 -8.22
N LEU A 35 11.25 -1.41 -7.36
CA LEU A 35 11.72 -0.16 -6.76
C LEU A 35 12.96 -0.40 -5.89
N GLU A 36 12.92 -1.46 -5.10
CA GLU A 36 14.05 -1.86 -4.26
C GLU A 36 15.24 -2.29 -5.12
N ARG A 37 15.04 -3.23 -6.05
CA ARG A 37 16.10 -3.83 -6.85
C ARG A 37 16.80 -2.83 -7.75
N ASP A 38 16.03 -2.01 -8.48
CA ASP A 38 16.56 -1.23 -9.61
C ASP A 38 16.69 0.27 -9.29
N LEU A 39 15.84 0.78 -8.40
CA LEU A 39 15.83 2.21 -8.01
C LEU A 39 16.49 2.47 -6.66
N GLY A 40 16.91 1.41 -5.95
CA GLY A 40 17.58 1.52 -4.65
C GLY A 40 16.68 2.06 -3.55
N TRP A 41 15.37 1.86 -3.67
CA TRP A 41 14.42 2.17 -2.61
C TRP A 41 14.60 1.17 -1.44
N THR A 42 14.09 1.55 -0.28
CA THR A 42 13.89 0.66 0.86
C THR A 42 12.47 0.86 1.37
N GLY A 43 12.05 0.14 2.41
CA GLY A 43 10.68 0.27 2.88
C GLY A 43 10.30 -0.73 3.95
N LEU A 44 9.00 -0.78 4.23
CA LEU A 44 8.38 -1.73 5.15
C LEU A 44 7.44 -2.66 4.38
N LEU A 45 7.66 -3.96 4.53
CA LEU A 45 6.79 -5.03 4.07
C LEU A 45 5.93 -5.54 5.24
N VAL A 46 4.62 -5.64 5.02
CA VAL A 46 3.66 -6.10 6.02
C VAL A 46 2.95 -7.35 5.49
N GLU A 47 3.13 -8.48 6.17
CA GLU A 47 2.51 -9.76 5.81
C GLU A 47 2.13 -10.56 7.07
N PRO A 48 0.85 -10.54 7.49
CA PRO A 48 0.41 -11.23 8.70
C PRO A 48 0.19 -12.74 8.53
N ASN A 49 0.17 -13.27 7.30
CA ASN A 49 0.09 -14.70 7.08
C ASN A 49 1.43 -15.36 7.49
N PRO A 50 1.46 -16.21 8.53
CA PRO A 50 2.71 -16.73 9.07
C PRO A 50 3.51 -17.56 8.06
N VAL A 51 2.83 -18.29 7.16
CA VAL A 51 3.49 -19.11 6.15
C VAL A 51 4.21 -18.23 5.13
N PHE A 52 3.56 -17.14 4.69
CA PHE A 52 4.18 -16.22 3.75
C PHE A 52 5.20 -15.32 4.37
N PHE A 53 5.00 -14.91 5.61
CA PHE A 53 5.99 -14.15 6.33
C PHE A 53 7.31 -14.93 6.43
N GLU A 54 7.26 -16.23 6.75
CA GLU A 54 8.46 -17.09 6.73
C GLU A 54 9.11 -17.12 5.34
N SER A 55 8.31 -17.28 4.27
CA SER A 55 8.81 -17.26 2.89
C SER A 55 9.46 -15.92 2.51
N LEU A 56 8.84 -14.81 2.88
CA LEU A 56 9.31 -13.45 2.66
C LEU A 56 10.68 -13.24 3.29
N LEU A 57 10.91 -13.71 4.52
CA LEU A 57 12.20 -13.60 5.18
C LEU A 57 13.32 -14.31 4.42
N THR A 58 13.02 -15.39 3.69
CA THR A 58 14.01 -16.10 2.85
C THR A 58 14.41 -15.33 1.60
N ARG A 59 13.65 -14.31 1.19
CA ARG A 59 13.98 -13.48 0.01
C ARG A 59 15.08 -12.46 0.28
N HIS A 60 15.42 -12.21 1.55
CA HIS A 60 16.43 -11.24 1.94
C HIS A 60 16.22 -9.85 1.30
N ARG A 61 14.96 -9.40 1.25
CA ARG A 61 14.60 -8.04 0.80
C ARG A 61 15.36 -7.00 1.63
N ARG A 62 15.84 -5.94 0.97
CA ARG A 62 16.48 -4.76 1.59
C ARG A 62 15.42 -3.79 2.13
N ALA A 63 14.52 -4.33 2.93
CA ALA A 63 13.38 -3.68 3.53
C ALA A 63 13.15 -4.27 4.92
N TRP A 64 12.53 -3.51 5.81
CA TRP A 64 11.99 -4.06 7.05
C TRP A 64 10.79 -4.95 6.72
N ALA A 65 10.55 -5.96 7.54
CA ALA A 65 9.42 -6.87 7.41
C ALA A 65 8.76 -7.08 8.77
N THR A 66 7.43 -7.19 8.79
CA THR A 66 6.65 -7.47 10.01
C THR A 66 5.50 -8.43 9.73
N ASP A 67 5.25 -9.33 10.67
CA ASP A 67 4.10 -10.26 10.73
C ASP A 67 2.86 -9.64 11.42
N LEU A 68 2.99 -8.41 11.90
CA LEU A 68 1.86 -7.63 12.40
C LEU A 68 1.01 -7.10 11.25
N CYS A 69 -0.32 -7.19 11.32
CA CYS A 69 -1.20 -6.48 10.38
C CYS A 69 -1.30 -4.99 10.70
N LEU A 70 -1.65 -4.19 9.68
CA LEU A 70 -2.05 -2.80 9.89
C LEU A 70 -3.40 -2.74 10.61
N GLY A 71 -3.45 -1.91 11.66
CA GLY A 71 -4.60 -1.80 12.54
C GLY A 71 -5.83 -1.21 11.87
N THR A 72 -6.95 -1.92 11.97
CA THR A 72 -8.31 -1.45 11.65
C THR A 72 -8.95 -0.65 12.81
N LYS A 73 -8.16 -0.34 13.84
CA LYS A 73 -8.55 0.32 15.08
C LYS A 73 -7.40 1.19 15.59
N PRO A 74 -7.65 2.20 16.44
CA PRO A 74 -6.60 3.08 16.97
C PRO A 74 -5.77 2.45 18.10
N TYR A 75 -5.93 1.15 18.36
CA TYR A 75 -5.21 0.42 19.41
C TYR A 75 -4.84 -1.01 18.95
N PRO A 76 -3.80 -1.63 19.54
CA PRO A 76 -3.44 -3.02 19.26
C PRO A 76 -4.58 -3.99 19.54
N VAL A 77 -4.76 -4.98 18.66
CA VAL A 77 -5.82 -5.98 18.79
C VAL A 77 -5.38 -7.31 18.17
N LYS A 78 -5.82 -8.42 18.77
CA LYS A 78 -5.79 -9.73 18.11
C LYS A 78 -7.05 -9.93 17.31
N THR A 79 -6.91 -10.44 16.09
CA THR A 79 -8.03 -10.67 15.18
C THR A 79 -7.87 -11.97 14.45
N GLU A 80 -9.01 -12.56 14.09
CA GLU A 80 -9.06 -13.75 13.26
C GLU A 80 -8.70 -13.38 11.81
N PHE A 81 -7.81 -14.18 11.23
CA PHE A 81 -7.31 -14.07 9.87
C PHE A 81 -7.50 -15.41 9.19
N TRP A 82 -8.06 -15.39 7.99
CA TRP A 82 -8.29 -16.58 7.20
C TRP A 82 -7.09 -16.84 6.31
N VAL A 83 -6.46 -18.01 6.48
CA VAL A 83 -5.36 -18.49 5.65
C VAL A 83 -5.92 -19.49 4.66
N HIS A 84 -5.93 -19.15 3.38
CA HIS A 84 -6.24 -20.10 2.34
C HIS A 84 -5.10 -21.10 2.12
N THR A 85 -5.44 -22.32 1.72
CA THR A 85 -4.49 -23.38 1.41
C THR A 85 -4.88 -24.06 0.10
N GLY A 86 -3.89 -24.29 -0.77
CA GLY A 86 -4.11 -24.97 -2.05
C GLY A 86 -3.75 -26.45 -1.98
N ALA A 87 -4.17 -27.22 -2.99
CA ALA A 87 -3.87 -28.64 -3.08
C ALA A 87 -2.39 -28.94 -3.38
N ASP A 88 -1.65 -27.96 -3.88
CA ASP A 88 -0.22 -28.01 -4.20
C ASP A 88 0.44 -26.65 -3.92
N PRO A 89 1.78 -26.51 -3.98
CA PRO A 89 2.47 -25.26 -3.67
C PRO A 89 2.06 -24.06 -4.54
N TRP A 90 1.78 -24.27 -5.83
CA TRP A 90 1.39 -23.19 -6.74
C TRP A 90 -0.05 -22.73 -6.49
N GLN A 91 -0.96 -23.70 -6.32
CA GLN A 91 -2.34 -23.40 -5.91
C GLN A 91 -2.37 -22.74 -4.53
N SER A 92 -1.47 -23.13 -3.63
CA SER A 92 -1.38 -22.51 -2.30
C SER A 92 -0.94 -21.05 -2.39
N LEU A 93 0.00 -20.73 -3.28
CA LEU A 93 0.41 -19.34 -3.51
C LEU A 93 -0.75 -18.48 -4.02
N ILE A 94 -1.51 -18.98 -5.01
CA ILE A 94 -2.67 -18.27 -5.58
C ILE A 94 -3.82 -18.18 -4.57
N ALA A 95 -4.12 -19.25 -3.85
CA ALA A 95 -5.21 -19.25 -2.89
C ALA A 95 -4.87 -18.30 -1.74
N ALA A 96 -3.65 -18.38 -1.23
CA ALA A 96 -3.24 -17.61 -0.08
C ALA A 96 -2.99 -16.13 -0.39
N SER A 97 -2.86 -15.71 -1.66
CA SER A 97 -2.97 -14.29 -2.02
C SER A 97 -4.29 -13.68 -1.56
N ARG A 98 -5.35 -14.48 -1.45
CA ARG A 98 -6.70 -14.06 -1.04
C ARG A 98 -6.90 -14.06 0.48
N SER A 99 -5.85 -14.31 1.26
CA SER A 99 -5.95 -14.41 2.71
C SER A 99 -6.18 -13.03 3.33
N GLY A 100 -7.12 -12.92 4.27
CA GLY A 100 -7.54 -11.63 4.81
C GLY A 100 -8.19 -11.75 6.18
N LEU A 101 -8.60 -10.61 6.75
CA LEU A 101 -9.29 -10.56 8.04
C LEU A 101 -10.70 -11.17 7.93
N LEU A 102 -11.06 -12.03 8.89
CA LEU A 102 -12.25 -12.90 8.76
C LEU A 102 -13.59 -12.16 8.79
N LYS A 103 -13.66 -10.99 9.45
CA LYS A 103 -14.93 -10.29 9.67
C LYS A 103 -15.61 -9.78 8.39
N GLU A 104 -14.88 -9.75 7.27
CA GLU A 104 -15.36 -9.33 5.95
C GLU A 104 -15.45 -10.51 4.95
N HIS A 105 -14.96 -11.70 5.32
CA HIS A 105 -14.84 -12.87 4.44
C HIS A 105 -16.07 -13.81 4.42
N LEU A 106 -16.97 -13.69 5.41
CA LEU A 106 -18.06 -14.67 5.62
C LEU A 106 -19.24 -14.55 4.63
N GLU A 107 -19.44 -13.38 4.01
CA GLU A 107 -20.60 -13.17 3.12
C GLU A 107 -20.35 -13.57 1.66
N ASN A 108 -19.10 -13.47 1.18
CA ASN A 108 -18.78 -13.63 -0.25
C ASN A 108 -18.42 -15.08 -0.66
N TYR A 109 -17.90 -15.91 0.25
CA TYR A 109 -17.36 -17.22 -0.12
C TYR A 109 -18.31 -18.42 0.07
N GLN A 110 -19.49 -18.23 0.68
CA GLN A 110 -20.45 -19.33 0.84
C GLN A 110 -21.02 -19.86 -0.49
N ASN A 111 -20.77 -19.20 -1.63
CA ASN A 111 -21.37 -19.53 -2.93
C ASN A 111 -20.39 -20.00 -4.02
N GLY A 112 -19.08 -20.08 -3.77
CA GLY A 112 -18.07 -20.47 -4.78
C GLY A 112 -17.19 -21.60 -4.28
N GLY A 113 -17.38 -22.81 -4.81
CA GLY A 113 -16.64 -24.00 -4.38
C GLY A 113 -15.13 -23.91 -4.54
N LEU A 114 -14.44 -24.64 -3.66
CA LEU A 114 -12.99 -24.76 -3.44
C LEU A 114 -12.37 -23.67 -2.55
N ASP A 115 -12.54 -23.75 -1.22
CA ASP A 115 -11.51 -23.16 -0.33
C ASP A 115 -11.26 -24.03 0.89
N SER A 116 -10.13 -24.73 0.84
CA SER A 116 -9.52 -25.31 2.03
C SER A 116 -8.71 -24.21 2.70
N GLY A 117 -8.89 -24.02 4.00
CA GLY A 117 -8.17 -23.00 4.75
C GLY A 117 -8.31 -23.19 6.25
N SER A 118 -7.69 -22.30 7.00
CA SER A 118 -7.76 -22.30 8.46
C SER A 118 -7.78 -20.89 9.01
N VAL A 119 -8.44 -20.71 10.14
CA VAL A 119 -8.40 -19.46 10.89
C VAL A 119 -7.16 -19.47 11.78
N VAL A 120 -6.39 -18.39 11.72
CA VAL A 120 -5.29 -18.10 12.65
C VAL A 120 -5.54 -16.77 13.36
N GLU A 121 -4.93 -16.58 14.52
CA GLU A 121 -4.95 -15.27 15.19
C GLU A 121 -3.70 -14.47 14.82
N VAL A 122 -3.89 -13.23 14.39
CA VAL A 122 -2.81 -12.29 14.08
C VAL A 122 -2.94 -11.05 14.96
N ASN A 123 -1.80 -10.39 15.22
CA ASN A 123 -1.78 -9.13 15.96
C ASN A 123 -1.82 -7.97 14.96
N CYS A 124 -2.82 -7.11 15.04
CA CYS A 124 -2.81 -5.84 14.31
C CYS A 124 -2.46 -4.68 15.23
N VAL A 125 -1.67 -3.74 14.72
CA VAL A 125 -1.27 -2.53 15.46
C VAL A 125 -1.49 -1.29 14.61
N PRO A 126 -1.81 -0.14 15.21
CA PRO A 126 -1.87 1.12 14.47
C PRO A 126 -0.55 1.34 13.71
N ALA A 127 -0.63 1.69 12.42
CA ALA A 127 0.55 1.83 11.54
C ALA A 127 1.64 2.74 12.14
N ILE A 128 1.24 3.78 12.86
CA ILE A 128 2.15 4.69 13.57
C ILE A 128 3.09 3.97 14.53
N SER A 129 2.69 2.84 15.12
CA SER A 129 3.50 2.08 16.08
C SER A 129 4.75 1.50 15.41
N ILE A 130 4.58 0.95 14.21
CA ILE A 130 5.68 0.36 13.44
C ILE A 130 6.50 1.48 12.81
N LEU A 131 5.85 2.44 12.17
CA LEU A 131 6.53 3.55 11.49
C LEU A 131 7.36 4.41 12.45
N SER A 132 6.87 4.68 13.66
CA SER A 132 7.65 5.42 14.67
C SER A 132 8.86 4.63 15.17
N ALA A 133 8.74 3.30 15.31
CA ALA A 133 9.87 2.45 15.68
C ALA A 133 10.98 2.45 14.61
N LEU A 134 10.60 2.66 13.35
CA LEU A 134 11.53 2.82 12.23
C LEU A 134 11.98 4.27 12.00
N ASN A 135 11.46 5.23 12.79
CA ASN A 135 11.67 6.67 12.59
C ASN A 135 11.24 7.15 11.18
N VAL A 136 10.12 6.63 10.68
CA VAL A 136 9.56 6.93 9.36
C VAL A 136 8.33 7.82 9.50
N THR A 137 8.37 8.98 8.87
CA THR A 137 7.23 9.92 8.76
C THR A 137 6.91 10.30 7.32
N GLN A 138 7.66 9.77 6.36
CA GLN A 138 7.52 10.03 4.92
C GLN A 138 7.55 8.70 4.17
N ILE A 139 6.55 8.50 3.33
CA ILE A 139 6.40 7.32 2.48
C ILE A 139 6.19 7.84 1.04
N ASP A 140 7.07 7.45 0.13
CA ASP A 140 6.97 7.84 -1.27
C ASP A 140 5.94 6.98 -2.03
N LEU A 141 5.76 5.72 -1.63
CA LEU A 141 4.71 4.84 -2.15
C LEU A 141 4.10 4.01 -1.03
N PHE A 142 2.79 4.09 -0.85
CA PHE A 142 2.03 3.14 -0.06
C PHE A 142 1.20 2.25 -0.99
N SER A 143 1.58 0.98 -1.11
CA SER A 143 0.80 -0.09 -1.73
C SER A 143 -0.01 -0.79 -0.65
N LEU A 144 -1.34 -0.76 -0.78
CA LEU A 144 -2.28 -1.34 0.17
C LEU A 144 -3.18 -2.36 -0.54
N ASP A 145 -2.92 -3.63 -0.30
CA ASP A 145 -3.68 -4.76 -0.85
C ASP A 145 -3.74 -5.84 0.23
N ILE A 146 -4.81 -5.85 1.03
CA ILE A 146 -4.91 -6.71 2.23
C ILE A 146 -6.24 -7.45 2.27
N GLU A 147 -6.79 -7.70 1.10
CA GLU A 147 -7.96 -8.52 0.84
C GLU A 147 -9.19 -8.10 1.68
N ASN A 148 -9.69 -6.91 1.34
CA ASN A 148 -10.96 -6.30 1.79
C ASN A 148 -10.89 -5.50 3.10
N ALA A 149 -9.72 -5.42 3.74
CA ALA A 149 -9.53 -4.64 4.96
C ALA A 149 -8.98 -3.22 4.71
N GLU A 150 -8.97 -2.74 3.45
CA GLU A 150 -8.31 -1.47 3.08
C GLU A 150 -9.04 -0.26 3.68
N VAL A 151 -10.37 -0.24 3.59
CA VAL A 151 -11.20 0.86 4.11
C VAL A 151 -10.96 1.11 5.60
N PRO A 152 -11.07 0.11 6.50
CA PRO A 152 -10.81 0.35 7.91
C PRO A 152 -9.34 0.69 8.22
N VAL A 153 -8.37 0.20 7.45
CA VAL A 153 -6.96 0.63 7.59
C VAL A 153 -6.81 2.11 7.20
N LEU A 154 -7.38 2.54 6.06
CA LEU A 154 -7.35 3.94 5.61
C LEU A 154 -8.08 4.89 6.57
N GLN A 155 -9.10 4.41 7.28
CA GLN A 155 -9.78 5.20 8.30
C GLN A 155 -8.87 5.55 9.48
N TRP A 156 -8.02 4.61 9.91
CA TRP A 156 -7.17 4.73 11.09
C TRP A 156 -5.68 5.00 10.80
N PHE A 157 -5.29 5.01 9.53
CA PHE A 157 -3.94 5.37 9.13
C PHE A 157 -3.62 6.83 9.53
N PRO A 158 -2.44 7.09 10.11
CA PRO A 158 -2.09 8.39 10.70
C PRO A 158 -1.64 9.42 9.64
N PHE A 159 -2.49 9.74 8.65
CA PHE A 159 -2.15 10.68 7.57
C PHE A 159 -1.84 12.11 8.07
N ASP A 160 -2.23 12.45 9.30
CA ASP A 160 -1.90 13.70 9.98
C ASP A 160 -0.43 13.77 10.47
N ARG A 161 0.23 12.61 10.61
CA ARG A 161 1.59 12.47 11.15
C ARG A 161 2.57 11.81 10.18
N VAL A 162 2.05 11.09 9.20
CA VAL A 162 2.84 10.38 8.19
C VAL A 162 2.40 10.87 6.83
N HIS A 163 3.32 11.54 6.13
CA HIS A 163 3.12 11.99 4.76
C HIS A 163 3.27 10.82 3.80
N VAL A 164 2.26 10.58 2.97
CA VAL A 164 2.28 9.57 1.91
C VAL A 164 2.13 10.29 0.58
N GLU A 165 3.09 10.10 -0.33
CA GLU A 165 3.15 10.83 -1.60
C GLU A 165 2.22 10.22 -2.66
N VAL A 166 2.34 8.90 -2.86
CA VAL A 166 1.50 8.11 -3.76
C VAL A 166 0.86 6.98 -2.97
N LEU A 167 -0.46 6.85 -3.08
CA LEU A 167 -1.22 5.78 -2.48
C LEU A 167 -1.84 4.93 -3.59
N VAL A 168 -1.58 3.63 -3.56
CA VAL A 168 -2.16 2.62 -4.44
C VAL A 168 -2.94 1.65 -3.57
N VAL A 169 -4.23 1.48 -3.88
CA VAL A 169 -5.11 0.62 -3.09
C VAL A 169 -5.82 -0.36 -4.01
N GLU A 170 -5.65 -1.66 -3.77
CA GLU A 170 -6.53 -2.67 -4.37
C GLU A 170 -7.85 -2.66 -3.61
N HIS A 171 -8.95 -2.34 -4.29
CA HIS A 171 -10.28 -2.31 -3.66
C HIS A 171 -11.35 -2.86 -4.58
N TRP A 172 -12.09 -3.84 -4.06
CA TRP A 172 -13.21 -4.47 -4.76
C TRP A 172 -14.49 -3.66 -4.54
N THR A 173 -15.16 -3.30 -5.63
CA THR A 173 -16.46 -2.62 -5.60
C THR A 173 -17.51 -3.50 -6.26
N SER A 174 -18.78 -3.35 -5.86
CA SER A 174 -19.90 -4.19 -6.31
C SER A 174 -20.23 -4.08 -7.81
N GLY A 175 -19.49 -3.26 -8.56
CA GLY A 175 -19.82 -2.84 -9.92
C GLY A 175 -20.75 -1.62 -9.96
N ASP A 176 -21.34 -1.21 -8.83
CA ASP A 176 -22.06 0.06 -8.71
C ASP A 176 -21.09 1.25 -8.82
N PRO A 177 -21.32 2.19 -9.75
CA PRO A 177 -20.55 3.43 -9.81
C PRO A 177 -20.55 4.22 -8.50
N GLU A 178 -21.64 4.17 -7.72
CA GLU A 178 -21.76 4.91 -6.46
C GLU A 178 -20.79 4.35 -5.40
N ASP A 179 -20.58 3.03 -5.34
CA ASP A 179 -19.62 2.41 -4.42
C ASP A 179 -18.20 2.85 -4.75
N SER A 180 -17.85 2.84 -6.05
CA SER A 180 -16.56 3.34 -6.51
C SER A 180 -16.36 4.81 -6.17
N GLN A 181 -17.39 5.63 -6.31
CA GLN A 181 -17.31 7.06 -5.98
C GLN A 181 -17.26 7.30 -4.48
N ALA A 182 -17.97 6.50 -3.67
CA ALA A 182 -17.92 6.56 -2.22
C ALA A 182 -16.51 6.23 -1.71
N PHE A 183 -15.88 5.19 -2.26
CA PHE A 183 -14.50 4.86 -1.95
C PHE A 183 -13.53 6.00 -2.32
N VAL A 184 -13.64 6.56 -3.53
CA VAL A 184 -12.82 7.71 -3.93
C VAL A 184 -12.99 8.89 -2.98
N ARG A 185 -14.23 9.26 -2.63
CA ARG A 185 -14.51 10.35 -1.67
C ARG A 185 -13.92 10.09 -0.29
N LEU A 186 -13.93 8.83 0.18
CA LEU A 186 -13.28 8.44 1.43
C LEU A 186 -11.78 8.75 1.36
N VAL A 187 -11.08 8.35 0.31
CA VAL A 187 -9.64 8.57 0.19
C VAL A 187 -9.31 10.05 -0.03
N GLU A 188 -10.13 10.77 -0.80
CA GLU A 188 -9.98 12.22 -0.97
C GLU A 188 -10.14 12.98 0.35
N SER A 189 -11.02 12.52 1.25
CA SER A 189 -11.15 13.08 2.60
C SER A 189 -9.89 12.93 3.47
N LYS A 190 -8.92 12.11 3.04
CA LYS A 190 -7.62 11.90 3.70
C LYS A 190 -6.50 12.77 3.11
N GLY A 191 -6.82 13.72 2.22
CA GLY A 191 -5.83 14.63 1.65
C GLY A 191 -5.22 14.17 0.33
N PHE A 192 -5.90 13.29 -0.40
CA PHE A 192 -5.47 12.79 -1.70
C PHE A 192 -6.37 13.27 -2.84
N SER A 193 -5.87 13.20 -4.05
CA SER A 193 -6.61 13.38 -5.29
C SER A 193 -6.61 12.07 -6.06
N PHE A 194 -7.79 11.65 -6.54
CA PHE A 194 -7.88 10.51 -7.44
C PHE A 194 -7.14 10.79 -8.76
N TYR A 195 -6.27 9.87 -9.17
CA TYR A 195 -5.49 10.00 -10.40
C TYR A 195 -6.02 9.09 -11.50
N ARG A 196 -6.09 7.78 -11.23
CA ARG A 196 -6.64 6.79 -12.17
C ARG A 196 -7.04 5.51 -11.45
N ARG A 197 -7.80 4.66 -12.14
CA ARG A 197 -8.11 3.30 -11.73
C ARG A 197 -7.68 2.34 -12.85
N ASP A 198 -7.16 1.18 -12.47
CA ASP A 198 -6.80 0.08 -13.36
C ASP A 198 -7.34 -1.22 -12.76
N ASN A 199 -8.44 -1.77 -13.30
CA ASN A 199 -9.20 -2.87 -12.67
C ASN A 199 -9.57 -2.59 -11.20
N HIS A 200 -8.96 -3.26 -10.23
CA HIS A 200 -9.21 -3.05 -8.80
C HIS A 200 -8.20 -2.10 -8.15
N ASP A 201 -7.16 -1.67 -8.87
CA ASP A 201 -6.13 -0.75 -8.39
C ASP A 201 -6.56 0.71 -8.54
N TYR A 202 -6.70 1.41 -7.43
CA TYR A 202 -6.93 2.85 -7.39
C TYR A 202 -5.64 3.57 -7.06
N PHE A 203 -5.28 4.53 -7.92
CA PHE A 203 -4.09 5.35 -7.78
C PHE A 203 -4.49 6.75 -7.32
N PHE A 204 -3.87 7.19 -6.23
CA PHE A 204 -4.10 8.50 -5.62
C PHE A 204 -2.76 9.23 -5.44
N LEU A 205 -2.80 10.55 -5.62
CA LEU A 205 -1.67 11.44 -5.37
C LEU A 205 -1.99 12.34 -4.19
N HIS A 206 -1.02 12.63 -3.34
CA HIS A 206 -1.20 13.60 -2.27
C HIS A 206 -1.61 14.97 -2.85
N GLN A 207 -2.56 15.68 -2.22
CA GLN A 207 -3.03 16.99 -2.70
C GLN A 207 -1.94 18.07 -2.64
N HIS A 208 -0.97 17.88 -1.75
CA HIS A 208 0.20 18.75 -1.60
C HIS A 208 1.46 17.90 -1.78
N PRO A 209 1.81 17.51 -3.02
CA PRO A 209 2.96 16.67 -3.27
C PRO A 209 4.25 17.43 -2.90
N ARG A 210 5.27 16.70 -2.42
CA ARG A 210 6.56 17.32 -2.08
C ARG A 210 7.36 17.72 -3.31
N TRP A 211 7.01 17.18 -4.46
CA TRP A 211 7.62 17.47 -5.75
C TRP A 211 6.59 18.13 -6.68
N VAL A 212 7.08 19.06 -7.51
CA VAL A 212 6.26 19.67 -8.56
C VAL A 212 6.37 18.76 -9.79
N LEU A 213 5.24 18.23 -10.26
CA LEU A 213 5.16 17.64 -11.61
C LEU A 213 5.65 18.73 -12.58
N ALA A 214 6.78 18.50 -13.27
CA ALA A 214 7.11 19.30 -14.44
C ALA A 214 5.92 19.16 -15.41
N ARG A 215 5.28 20.27 -15.77
CA ARG A 215 4.19 20.21 -16.74
C ARG A 215 4.82 19.88 -18.11
N PRO A 216 4.08 19.21 -19.00
CA PRO A 216 4.49 19.13 -20.39
C PRO A 216 4.72 20.55 -20.92
N GLY A 217 5.99 20.93 -21.17
CA GLY A 217 6.40 22.29 -21.60
C GLY A 217 7.46 22.98 -20.73
N ASP A 218 7.82 22.44 -19.56
CA ASP A 218 8.78 23.07 -18.63
C ASP A 218 10.27 22.75 -18.91
N GLU A 219 10.60 22.19 -20.09
CA GLU A 219 11.97 21.76 -20.47
C GLU A 219 13.03 22.89 -20.51
N GLY A 220 12.64 24.14 -20.28
CA GLY A 220 13.52 25.31 -20.38
C GLY A 220 13.81 26.08 -19.08
N ALA A 221 13.29 25.68 -17.92
CA ALA A 221 13.34 26.50 -16.70
C ALA A 221 14.01 25.83 -15.49
N VAL A 222 14.90 24.85 -15.71
CA VAL A 222 15.67 24.22 -14.63
C VAL A 222 17.03 24.89 -14.50
N ASP A 223 17.04 26.18 -14.19
CA ASP A 223 18.16 26.86 -13.54
C ASP A 223 17.59 28.06 -12.77
N ASN A 224 17.62 27.93 -11.44
CA ASN A 224 17.11 28.87 -10.43
C ASN A 224 15.63 28.77 -10.06
N LEU A 225 15.30 27.84 -9.16
CA LEU A 225 14.18 28.04 -8.24
C LEU A 225 14.67 27.84 -6.81
N ALA A 226 14.74 28.95 -6.08
CA ALA A 226 15.02 29.00 -4.65
C ALA A 226 13.87 28.34 -3.85
N PRO A 227 14.14 27.80 -2.64
CA PRO A 227 13.10 27.21 -1.81
C PRO A 227 12.02 28.25 -1.43
N TYR A 228 10.76 27.86 -1.57
CA TYR A 228 9.59 28.67 -1.24
C TYR A 228 9.46 28.80 0.29
N GLU A 229 9.53 30.03 0.82
CA GLU A 229 9.18 30.31 2.23
C GLU A 229 7.65 30.45 2.37
N PRO A 230 7.03 29.86 3.40
CA PRO A 230 5.59 30.00 3.62
C PRO A 230 5.26 31.36 4.21
N LEU A 231 4.34 32.08 3.56
CA LEU A 231 3.79 33.34 4.08
C LEU A 231 2.95 33.07 5.34
N ILE A 232 3.54 33.34 6.51
CA ILE A 232 2.81 33.51 7.77
C ILE A 232 2.13 34.88 7.72
N GLY A 233 0.82 34.89 7.52
CA GLY A 233 -0.01 36.09 7.63
C GLY A 233 -0.27 36.44 9.10
N HIS A 234 0.45 37.43 9.62
CA HIS A 234 -0.02 38.21 10.77
C HIS A 234 -0.90 39.37 10.26
N LYS A 235 -2.18 39.37 10.65
CA LYS A 235 -2.88 40.48 11.33
C LYS A 235 -4.28 40.06 11.73
#